data_AF-A0A2V6Q3N5-F1
#
_entry.id   AF-A0A2V6Q3N5-F1
#
_cell.length_a   1.000
_cell.length_b   1.000
_cell.length_c   1.000
_cell.angle_alpha   90.00
_cell.angle_beta   90.00
_cell.angle_gamma   90.00
#
_symmetry.space_group_name_H-M   'P 1'
#
loop_
_entity.id
_entity.type
_entity.pdbx_description
1 polymer ?
#
loop_
_entity_poly.entity_id
_entity_poly.type
_entity_poly.pdbx_seq_one_letter_code
_entity_poly.pdbx_strand_id
1 'polypeptide(L)'
;MMRILGGWIALTPEVDAKLLFGRHVWDCAQHADLWGKRLPELRAAAQVSEPGGPAVVAAFDLIETAERPEQTVERVTAIYRVVKPHLATVYERHLAVANPVYEPPTRRILLRCIEEERRHAAAGALVLERLFARDRASADRARLWERKLLDALGAARGVTGDVELPLVAEPATPPERASVAQDLVTPPSGFDVEAALGDLAAPLAAHRAALARGELAAVRGELGGEAPPEAVVEYARLVPPFERVEVVGVARIGRQRVVKLALAGPRGRQVLQERWTPTEAGWRIVTVEVTDSTS
;
A
#
# COMPACT_ATOMS: atom_id res chain seq x y z
N MET A 1 11.02 -2.46 12.22
CA MET A 1 9.63 -2.17 11.78
C MET A 1 9.51 -0.87 10.97
N MET A 2 9.99 0.29 11.46
CA MET A 2 9.95 1.56 10.71
C MET A 2 10.48 1.42 9.26
N ARG A 3 11.68 0.83 9.09
CA ARG A 3 12.30 0.60 7.77
C ARG A 3 11.42 -0.29 6.86
N ILE A 4 10.90 -1.39 7.40
CA ILE A 4 10.07 -2.36 6.65
C ILE A 4 8.81 -1.65 6.13
N LEU A 5 8.07 -0.98 7.00
CA LEU A 5 6.87 -0.24 6.61
C LEU A 5 7.19 0.87 5.61
N GLY A 6 8.25 1.65 5.84
CA GLY A 6 8.69 2.72 4.94
C GLY A 6 9.03 2.22 3.54
N GLY A 7 9.77 1.11 3.43
CA GLY A 7 10.11 0.50 2.14
C GLY A 7 8.88 -0.05 1.41
N TRP A 8 7.95 -0.67 2.15
CA TRP A 8 6.75 -1.25 1.56
C TRP A 8 5.72 -0.24 1.06
N ILE A 9 5.75 1.02 1.50
CA ILE A 9 4.87 2.07 0.96
C ILE A 9 5.02 2.17 -0.56
N ALA A 10 6.24 2.08 -1.09
CA ALA A 10 6.48 2.14 -2.53
C ALA A 10 5.99 0.89 -3.27
N LEU A 11 6.05 -0.28 -2.62
CA LEU A 11 5.72 -1.59 -3.21
C LEU A 11 4.23 -1.95 -3.14
N THR A 12 3.44 -1.21 -2.36
CA THR A 12 2.05 -1.56 -2.06
C THR A 12 1.08 -0.79 -2.97
N PRO A 13 0.37 -1.42 -3.92
CA PRO A 13 -0.52 -0.68 -4.82
C PRO A 13 -1.75 -0.09 -4.13
N GLU A 14 -2.30 -0.76 -3.11
CA GLU A 14 -3.54 -0.37 -2.46
C GLU A 14 -3.37 0.85 -1.55
N VAL A 15 -4.12 1.90 -1.85
CA VAL A 15 -4.08 3.19 -1.13
C VAL A 15 -4.39 3.03 0.36
N ASP A 16 -5.39 2.21 0.72
CA ASP A 16 -5.74 1.93 2.12
C ASP A 16 -4.53 1.44 2.93
N ALA A 17 -3.79 0.46 2.38
CA ALA A 17 -2.61 -0.11 3.04
C ALA A 17 -1.43 0.87 3.05
N LYS A 18 -1.20 1.62 1.95
CA LYS A 18 -0.18 2.68 1.90
C LYS A 18 -0.39 3.73 3.00
N LEU A 19 -1.61 4.23 3.15
CA LEU A 19 -1.93 5.25 4.14
C LEU A 19 -1.78 4.73 5.56
N LEU A 20 -2.19 3.48 5.81
CA LEU A 20 -1.98 2.79 7.09
C LEU A 20 -0.49 2.67 7.43
N PHE A 21 0.34 2.26 6.47
CA PHE A 21 1.79 2.15 6.66
C PHE A 21 2.41 3.52 6.93
N GLY A 22 2.06 4.53 6.12
CA GLY A 22 2.56 5.89 6.26
C GLY A 22 2.29 6.48 7.65
N ARG A 23 1.08 6.28 8.19
CA ARG A 23 0.73 6.73 9.53
C ARG A 23 1.59 6.06 10.61
N HIS A 24 1.75 4.74 10.54
CA HIS A 24 2.45 4.01 11.60
C HIS A 24 3.98 4.02 11.48
N VAL A 25 4.55 4.40 10.32
CA VAL A 25 6.00 4.64 10.19
C VAL A 25 6.44 5.69 11.21
N TRP A 26 5.68 6.77 11.36
CA TRP A 26 5.96 7.82 12.34
C TRP A 26 5.93 7.26 13.77
N ASP A 27 4.86 6.58 14.17
CA ASP A 27 4.75 6.01 15.52
C ASP A 27 5.86 5.00 15.81
N CYS A 28 6.25 4.18 14.81
CA CYS A 28 7.41 3.30 14.93
C CYS A 28 8.73 4.07 15.15
N ALA A 29 8.91 5.22 14.49
CA ALA A 29 10.07 6.08 14.68
C ALA A 29 10.08 6.69 16.09
N GLN A 30 8.92 7.15 16.56
CA GLN A 30 8.75 7.68 17.92
C GLN A 30 9.03 6.61 18.98
N HIS A 31 8.56 5.37 18.80
CA HIS A 31 8.87 4.24 19.67
C HIS A 31 10.38 3.96 19.73
N ALA A 32 11.04 3.91 18.57
CA ALA A 32 12.48 3.68 18.50
C ALA A 32 13.27 4.79 19.21
N ASP A 33 12.90 6.05 19.02
CA ASP A 33 13.53 7.20 19.67
C ASP A 33 13.34 7.19 21.19
N LEU A 34 12.13 6.87 21.68
CA LEU A 34 11.85 6.73 23.11
C LEU A 34 12.74 5.66 23.76
N TRP A 35 12.83 4.47 23.14
CA TRP A 35 13.68 3.41 23.66
C TRP A 35 15.16 3.77 23.58
N GLY A 36 15.61 4.33 22.45
CA GLY A 36 16.99 4.74 22.25
C GLY A 36 17.47 5.79 23.25
N LYS A 37 16.57 6.70 23.67
CA LYS A 37 16.81 7.67 24.76
C LYS A 37 16.79 7.03 26.15
N ARG A 38 15.96 6.00 26.36
CA ARG A 38 15.86 5.30 27.65
C ARG A 38 17.06 4.40 27.94
N LEU A 39 17.66 3.78 26.92
CA LEU A 39 18.82 2.89 27.06
C LEU A 39 20.01 3.48 27.85
N PRO A 40 20.52 4.70 27.57
CA PRO A 40 21.62 5.28 28.34
C PRO A 40 21.26 5.57 29.79
N GLU A 41 19.99 5.90 30.07
CA GLU A 41 19.50 6.06 31.46
C GLU A 41 19.55 4.73 32.23
N LEU A 42 19.47 3.60 31.52
CA LEU A 42 19.63 2.23 32.03
C LEU A 42 21.07 1.72 31.92
N ARG A 43 22.04 2.60 31.61
CA ARG A 43 23.47 2.27 31.43
C ARG A 43 23.78 1.33 30.26
N ALA A 44 22.91 1.29 29.25
CA ALA A 44 23.15 0.64 27.96
C ALA A 44 23.62 1.66 26.90
N ALA A 45 24.16 1.19 25.78
CA ALA A 45 24.54 2.07 24.67
C ALA A 45 23.29 2.74 24.05
N ALA A 46 23.37 4.05 23.82
CA ALA A 46 22.26 4.79 23.23
C ALA A 46 22.05 4.42 21.77
N GLN A 47 20.79 4.26 21.36
CA GLN A 47 20.40 3.96 19.97
C GLN A 47 21.05 2.70 19.38
N VAL A 48 21.48 1.75 20.23
CA VAL A 48 22.03 0.45 19.81
C VAL A 48 21.09 -0.66 20.27
N SER A 49 20.70 -1.53 19.34
CA SER A 49 19.90 -2.72 19.63
C SER A 49 20.44 -3.92 18.86
N GLU A 50 20.50 -5.09 19.51
CA GLU A 50 20.85 -6.36 18.89
C GLU A 50 19.60 -7.25 18.79
N PRO A 51 19.49 -8.12 17.76
CA PRO A 51 18.40 -9.08 17.68
C PRO A 51 18.52 -10.11 18.83
N GLY A 52 17.38 -10.64 19.30
CA GLY A 52 17.35 -11.69 20.34
C GLY A 52 18.01 -13.03 19.95
N GLY A 53 18.54 -13.13 18.73
CA GLY A 53 19.32 -14.25 18.23
C GLY A 53 19.18 -14.45 16.72
N PRO A 54 19.93 -15.39 16.11
CA PRO A 54 19.87 -15.66 14.68
C PRO A 54 18.47 -16.08 14.18
N ALA A 55 17.70 -16.78 15.00
CA ALA A 55 16.33 -17.18 14.66
C ALA A 55 15.38 -15.97 14.54
N VAL A 56 15.59 -14.92 15.35
CA VAL A 56 14.84 -13.66 15.24
C VAL A 56 15.16 -12.99 13.90
N VAL A 57 16.43 -12.96 13.50
CA VAL A 57 16.86 -12.43 12.20
C VAL A 57 16.16 -13.19 11.07
N ALA A 58 16.21 -14.53 11.08
CA ALA A 58 15.56 -15.35 10.07
C ALA A 58 14.04 -15.14 9.99
N ALA A 59 13.36 -14.90 11.13
CA ALA A 59 11.94 -14.57 11.15
C ALA A 59 11.63 -13.22 10.49
N PHE A 60 12.47 -12.20 10.71
CA PHE A 60 12.32 -10.90 10.04
C PHE A 60 12.71 -10.94 8.57
N ASP A 61 13.74 -11.70 8.20
CA ASP A 61 14.09 -11.93 6.80
C ASP A 61 12.91 -12.58 6.05
N LEU A 62 12.24 -13.56 6.69
CA LEU A 62 11.03 -14.18 6.14
C LEU A 62 9.91 -13.16 5.94
N ILE A 63 9.68 -12.26 6.91
CA ILE A 63 8.68 -11.19 6.77
C ILE A 63 9.00 -10.30 5.56
N GLU A 64 10.27 -9.96 5.36
CA GLU A 64 10.70 -9.07 4.27
C GLU A 64 10.60 -9.69 2.88
N THR A 65 10.42 -11.02 2.75
CA THR A 65 10.20 -11.69 1.45
C THR A 65 8.92 -11.25 0.70
N ALA A 66 8.02 -10.52 1.36
CA ALA A 66 6.83 -9.94 0.74
C ALA A 66 7.16 -8.66 -0.06
N GLU A 67 7.88 -8.80 -1.17
CA GLU A 67 8.38 -7.67 -1.99
C GLU A 67 7.60 -7.44 -3.29
N ARG A 68 6.79 -8.40 -3.74
CA ARG A 68 6.04 -8.27 -5.01
C ARG A 68 4.79 -7.40 -4.87
N PRO A 69 4.38 -6.62 -5.88
CA PRO A 69 3.23 -5.70 -5.77
C PRO A 69 1.95 -6.33 -5.19
N GLU A 70 1.63 -7.54 -5.62
CA GLU A 70 0.46 -8.37 -5.29
C GLU A 70 0.46 -8.96 -3.86
N GLN A 71 1.53 -8.73 -3.10
CA GLN A 71 1.73 -9.28 -1.74
C GLN A 71 1.28 -8.32 -0.62
N THR A 72 0.37 -7.39 -0.89
CA THR A 72 -0.12 -6.44 0.12
C THR A 72 -0.75 -7.13 1.32
N VAL A 73 -1.50 -8.20 1.08
CA VAL A 73 -2.16 -8.97 2.16
C VAL A 73 -1.13 -9.61 3.09
N GLU A 74 -0.04 -10.13 2.53
CA GLU A 74 1.07 -10.73 3.26
C GLU A 74 1.79 -9.68 4.12
N ARG A 75 2.03 -8.48 3.58
CA ARG A 75 2.63 -7.35 4.32
C ARG A 75 1.76 -6.90 5.50
N VAL A 76 0.47 -6.66 5.24
CA VAL A 76 -0.47 -6.22 6.28
C VAL A 76 -0.63 -7.33 7.33
N THR A 77 -0.76 -8.58 6.91
CA THR A 77 -0.83 -9.72 7.84
C THR A 77 0.41 -9.82 8.73
N ALA A 78 1.61 -9.73 8.14
CA ALA A 78 2.85 -9.87 8.89
C ALA A 78 2.98 -8.85 10.02
N ILE A 79 2.68 -7.58 9.74
CA ILE A 79 2.85 -6.53 10.73
C ILE A 79 1.68 -6.50 11.72
N TYR A 80 0.45 -6.60 11.22
CA TYR A 80 -0.73 -6.23 12.00
C TYR A 80 -1.42 -7.41 12.68
N ARG A 81 -1.18 -8.64 12.22
CA ARG A 81 -1.66 -9.86 12.89
C ARG A 81 -0.56 -10.58 13.67
N VAL A 82 0.71 -10.37 13.33
CA VAL A 82 1.83 -11.07 13.97
C VAL A 82 2.74 -10.13 14.76
N VAL A 83 3.51 -9.26 14.10
CA VAL A 83 4.61 -8.52 14.79
C VAL A 83 4.09 -7.53 15.84
N LYS A 84 3.11 -6.67 15.50
CA LYS A 84 2.61 -5.66 16.44
C LYS A 84 1.85 -6.28 17.62
N PRO A 85 0.92 -7.25 17.41
CA PRO A 85 0.30 -7.96 18.53
C PRO A 85 1.30 -8.70 19.42
N HIS A 86 2.35 -9.28 18.83
CA HIS A 86 3.43 -9.91 19.58
C HIS A 86 4.22 -8.89 20.42
N LEU A 87 4.59 -7.75 19.84
CA LEU A 87 5.26 -6.66 20.58
C LEU A 87 4.41 -6.17 21.75
N ALA A 88 3.11 -5.98 21.56
CA ALA A 88 2.20 -5.62 22.65
C ALA A 88 2.22 -6.67 23.77
N THR A 89 2.20 -7.97 23.42
CA THR A 89 2.29 -9.08 24.38
C THR A 89 3.60 -9.05 25.18
N VAL A 90 4.73 -8.82 24.50
CA VAL A 90 6.05 -8.71 25.15
C VAL A 90 6.12 -7.50 26.07
N TYR A 91 5.63 -6.34 25.62
CA TYR A 91 5.60 -5.12 26.43
C TYR A 91 4.67 -5.26 27.65
N GLU A 92 3.52 -5.90 27.51
CA GLU A 92 2.60 -6.18 28.63
C GLU A 92 3.27 -7.05 29.70
N ARG A 93 4.00 -8.09 29.28
CA ARG A 93 4.77 -8.95 30.20
C ARG A 93 5.88 -8.17 30.89
N HIS A 94 6.60 -7.33 30.17
CA HIS A 94 7.65 -6.50 30.77
C HIS A 94 7.05 -5.46 31.73
N LEU A 95 5.90 -4.87 31.40
CA LEU A 95 5.20 -3.92 32.25
C LEU A 95 4.73 -4.54 33.58
N ALA A 96 4.34 -5.82 33.55
CA ALA A 96 3.90 -6.55 34.74
C ALA A 96 5.02 -6.74 35.78
N VAL A 97 6.28 -6.81 35.34
CA VAL A 97 7.44 -6.98 36.23
C VAL A 97 8.24 -5.70 36.47
N ALA A 98 8.05 -4.66 35.65
CA ALA A 98 8.73 -3.37 35.78
C ALA A 98 8.37 -2.67 37.10
N ASN A 99 9.37 -2.22 37.84
CA ASN A 99 9.19 -1.68 39.19
C ASN A 99 8.48 -0.30 39.17
N PRO A 100 7.33 -0.15 39.84
CA PRO A 100 6.57 1.10 39.81
C PRO A 100 7.25 2.28 40.52
N VAL A 101 8.18 2.01 41.44
CA VAL A 101 8.88 3.03 42.23
C VAL A 101 10.12 3.52 41.50
N TYR A 102 10.93 2.62 40.94
CA TYR A 102 12.24 2.96 40.37
C TYR A 102 12.25 3.09 38.84
N GLU A 103 11.25 2.53 38.16
CA GLU A 103 11.14 2.56 36.69
C GLU A 103 9.93 3.34 36.11
N PRO A 104 9.44 4.45 36.72
CA PRO A 104 8.34 5.21 36.12
C PRO A 104 8.53 5.61 34.64
N PRO A 105 9.73 6.02 34.17
CA PRO A 105 9.94 6.35 32.75
C PRO A 105 9.74 5.13 31.84
N THR A 106 10.33 3.97 32.19
CA THR A 106 10.17 2.72 31.43
C THR A 106 8.69 2.35 31.33
N ARG A 107 7.96 2.40 32.45
CA ARG A 107 6.54 2.06 32.50
C ARG A 107 5.68 2.97 31.62
N ARG A 108 5.97 4.27 31.56
CA ARG A 108 5.27 5.21 30.67
C ARG A 108 5.51 4.90 29.19
N ILE A 109 6.73 4.55 28.82
CA ILE A 109 7.06 4.15 27.44
C ILE A 109 6.32 2.86 27.10
N LEU A 110 6.35 1.85 27.98
CA LEU A 110 5.63 0.57 27.78
C LEU A 110 4.14 0.79 27.59
N LEU A 111 3.48 1.53 28.50
CA LEU A 111 2.04 1.80 28.41
C LEU A 111 1.67 2.44 27.08
N ARG A 112 2.42 3.45 26.65
CA ARG A 112 2.24 4.08 25.34
C ARG A 112 2.42 3.07 24.22
N CYS A 113 3.54 2.35 24.17
CA CYS A 113 3.78 1.38 23.10
C CYS A 113 2.71 0.28 23.05
N ILE A 114 2.25 -0.24 24.19
CA ILE A 114 1.16 -1.23 24.24
C ILE A 114 -0.11 -0.66 23.62
N GLU A 115 -0.55 0.52 24.05
CA GLU A 115 -1.75 1.17 23.53
C GLU A 115 -1.66 1.37 22.01
N GLU A 116 -0.54 1.93 21.54
CA GLU A 116 -0.33 2.21 20.11
C GLU A 116 -0.23 0.91 19.29
N GLU A 117 0.49 -0.12 19.73
CA GLU A 117 0.59 -1.39 18.98
C GLU A 117 -0.75 -2.14 18.90
N ARG A 118 -1.57 -2.09 19.96
CA ARG A 118 -2.93 -2.66 19.94
C ARG A 118 -3.85 -1.87 19.01
N ARG A 119 -3.81 -0.53 19.09
CA ARG A 119 -4.55 0.37 18.19
C ARG A 119 -4.17 0.11 16.72
N HIS A 120 -2.88 0.03 16.42
CA HIS A 120 -2.37 -0.28 15.09
C HIS A 120 -2.89 -1.61 14.57
N ALA A 121 -2.82 -2.68 15.39
CA ALA A 121 -3.31 -4.01 15.02
C ALA A 121 -4.81 -3.98 14.66
N ALA A 122 -5.62 -3.28 15.46
CA ALA A 122 -7.04 -3.08 15.18
C ALA A 122 -7.30 -2.31 13.87
N ALA A 123 -6.52 -1.25 13.59
CA ALA A 123 -6.61 -0.53 12.32
C ALA A 123 -6.23 -1.43 11.13
N GLY A 124 -5.18 -2.24 11.28
CA GLY A 124 -4.77 -3.22 10.27
C GLY A 124 -5.80 -4.31 10.00
N ALA A 125 -6.54 -4.74 11.03
CA ALA A 125 -7.66 -5.67 10.86
C ALA A 125 -8.75 -5.10 9.93
N LEU A 126 -9.11 -3.82 10.11
CA LEU A 126 -10.09 -3.14 9.25
C LEU A 126 -9.59 -2.98 7.81
N VAL A 127 -8.29 -2.75 7.60
CA VAL A 127 -7.71 -2.74 6.25
C VAL A 127 -7.73 -4.14 5.62
N LEU A 128 -7.42 -5.19 6.37
CA LEU A 128 -7.52 -6.57 5.89
C LEU A 128 -8.96 -6.93 5.49
N GLU A 129 -9.96 -6.54 6.27
CA GLU A 129 -11.37 -6.73 5.90
C GLU A 129 -11.70 -6.09 4.54
N ARG A 130 -11.23 -4.87 4.29
CA ARG A 130 -11.41 -4.19 2.99
C ARG A 130 -10.71 -4.94 1.85
N LEU A 131 -9.51 -5.46 2.09
CA LEU A 131 -8.76 -6.24 1.09
C LEU A 131 -9.48 -7.57 0.78
N PHE A 132 -9.98 -8.28 1.80
CA PHE A 132 -10.71 -9.53 1.63
C PHE A 132 -12.06 -9.35 0.95
N ALA A 133 -12.70 -8.19 1.15
CA ALA A 133 -13.94 -7.85 0.43
C ALA A 133 -13.72 -7.69 -1.08
N ARG A 134 -12.51 -7.27 -1.50
CA ARG A 134 -12.12 -7.11 -2.92
C ARG A 134 -11.66 -8.41 -3.56
N ASP A 135 -10.97 -9.25 -2.81
CA ASP A 135 -10.51 -10.57 -3.25
C ASP A 135 -10.68 -11.61 -2.13
N ARG A 136 -11.60 -12.56 -2.33
CA ARG A 136 -11.86 -13.61 -1.35
C ARG A 136 -10.69 -14.58 -1.16
N ALA A 137 -9.88 -14.82 -2.19
CA ALA A 137 -8.72 -15.71 -2.09
C ALA A 137 -7.65 -15.14 -1.14
N SER A 138 -7.61 -13.82 -0.97
CA SER A 138 -6.72 -13.15 -0.04
C SER A 138 -6.90 -13.56 1.42
N ALA A 139 -8.11 -13.95 1.85
CA ALA A 139 -8.33 -14.39 3.23
C ALA A 139 -7.56 -15.68 3.56
N ASP A 140 -7.52 -16.64 2.63
CA ASP A 140 -6.80 -17.89 2.84
C ASP A 140 -5.28 -17.70 2.72
N ARG A 141 -4.81 -16.83 1.83
CA ARG A 141 -3.40 -16.41 1.77
C ARG A 141 -2.94 -15.79 3.09
N ALA A 142 -3.74 -14.86 3.65
CA ALA A 142 -3.45 -14.25 4.94
C ALA A 142 -3.32 -15.29 6.05
N ARG A 143 -4.28 -16.23 6.15
CA ARG A 143 -4.25 -17.28 7.18
C ARG A 143 -3.03 -18.21 7.05
N LEU A 144 -2.69 -18.61 5.83
CA LEU A 144 -1.53 -19.46 5.57
C LEU A 144 -0.23 -18.73 5.94
N TRP A 145 -0.13 -17.47 5.56
CA TRP A 145 1.02 -16.63 5.84
C TRP A 145 1.18 -16.34 7.34
N GLU A 146 0.10 -15.97 8.01
CA GLU A 146 0.07 -15.77 9.47
C GLU A 146 0.59 -16.99 10.23
N ARG A 147 0.12 -18.20 9.89
CA ARG A 147 0.61 -19.44 10.51
C ARG A 147 2.11 -19.61 10.31
N LYS A 148 2.58 -19.47 9.06
CA LYS A 148 4.01 -19.59 8.74
C LYS A 148 4.87 -18.60 9.54
N LEU A 149 4.40 -17.37 9.71
CA LEU A 149 5.10 -16.35 10.47
C LEU A 149 5.07 -16.61 11.99
N LEU A 150 3.95 -17.08 12.53
CA LEU A 150 3.84 -17.48 13.93
C LEU A 150 4.74 -18.69 14.23
N ASP A 151 4.85 -19.65 13.31
CA ASP A 151 5.77 -20.79 13.44
C ASP A 151 7.23 -20.31 13.46
N ALA A 152 7.61 -19.42 12.55
CA ALA A 152 8.96 -18.83 12.53
C ALA A 152 9.27 -18.05 13.81
N LEU A 153 8.31 -17.25 14.29
CA LEU A 153 8.44 -16.51 15.54
C LEU A 153 8.48 -17.43 16.76
N GLY A 154 7.76 -18.57 16.72
CA GLY A 154 7.79 -19.60 17.76
C GLY A 154 9.15 -20.30 17.83
N ALA A 155 9.72 -20.65 16.67
CA ALA A 155 11.08 -21.17 16.60
C ALA A 155 12.12 -20.16 17.11
N ALA A 156 11.87 -18.87 16.90
CA ALA A 156 12.68 -17.78 17.45
C ALA A 156 12.43 -17.50 18.94
N ARG A 157 11.41 -18.12 19.56
CA ARG A 157 10.92 -17.79 20.91
C ARG A 157 10.61 -16.29 21.05
N GLY A 158 9.89 -15.75 20.07
CA GLY A 158 9.54 -14.34 20.01
C GLY A 158 10.70 -13.40 19.64
N VAL A 159 10.46 -12.09 19.69
CA VAL A 159 11.44 -11.06 19.29
C VAL A 159 12.60 -10.92 20.27
N THR A 160 12.44 -11.38 21.51
CA THR A 160 13.47 -11.34 22.55
C THR A 160 14.29 -12.63 22.66
N GLY A 161 13.91 -13.72 21.97
CA GLY A 161 14.61 -15.00 22.04
C GLY A 161 14.21 -15.90 23.22
N ASP A 162 13.31 -15.44 24.09
CA ASP A 162 12.94 -16.11 25.33
C ASP A 162 11.44 -16.06 25.67
N VAL A 163 10.60 -15.60 24.75
CA VAL A 163 9.14 -15.48 24.93
C VAL A 163 8.48 -16.85 25.05
N GLU A 164 7.75 -17.06 26.14
CA GLU A 164 6.91 -18.24 26.33
C GLU A 164 5.56 -18.13 25.59
N LEU A 165 4.97 -19.27 25.24
CA LEU A 165 3.65 -19.30 24.61
C LEU A 165 2.55 -18.81 25.59
N PRO A 166 1.50 -18.13 25.07
CA PRO A 166 1.27 -17.78 23.67
C PRO A 166 2.16 -16.61 23.21
N LEU A 167 2.58 -16.60 21.94
CA LEU A 167 3.37 -15.49 21.38
C LEU A 167 2.54 -14.21 21.23
N VAL A 168 1.25 -14.35 20.95
CA VAL A 168 0.30 -13.26 20.83
C VAL A 168 -0.82 -13.52 21.82
N ALA A 169 -0.97 -12.64 22.79
CA ALA A 169 -2.10 -12.63 23.71
C ALA A 169 -3.19 -11.70 23.20
N GLU A 170 -4.46 -12.13 23.32
CA GLU A 170 -5.60 -11.25 23.11
C GLU A 170 -5.60 -10.13 24.17
N PRO A 171 -5.86 -8.88 23.79
CA PRO A 171 -5.92 -7.79 24.75
C PRO A 171 -7.11 -7.97 25.69
N ALA A 172 -6.92 -7.70 26.98
CA ALA A 172 -8.02 -7.75 27.97
C ALA A 172 -9.16 -6.78 27.63
N THR A 173 -8.82 -5.62 27.09
CA THR A 173 -9.77 -4.62 26.60
C THR A 173 -9.43 -4.28 25.15
N PRO A 174 -10.40 -4.36 24.23
CA PRO A 174 -10.15 -3.97 22.84
C PRO A 174 -9.88 -2.46 22.75
N PRO A 175 -9.06 -2.00 21.80
CA PRO A 175 -8.83 -0.57 21.57
C PRO A 175 -10.14 0.18 21.30
N GLU A 176 -10.24 1.41 21.80
CA GLU A 176 -11.40 2.27 21.56
C GLU A 176 -11.56 2.57 20.07
N ARG A 177 -12.78 2.39 19.54
CA ARG A 177 -13.07 2.61 18.11
C ARG A 177 -12.70 4.00 17.64
N ALA A 178 -12.92 5.02 18.47
CA ALA A 178 -12.58 6.41 18.14
C ALA A 178 -11.06 6.60 17.99
N SER A 179 -10.26 5.91 18.80
CA SER A 179 -8.80 5.92 18.73
C SER A 179 -8.31 5.19 17.48
N VAL A 180 -8.86 4.01 17.19
CA VAL A 180 -8.55 3.24 15.96
C VAL A 180 -8.90 4.03 14.69
N ALA A 181 -10.02 4.75 14.69
CA ALA A 181 -10.45 5.55 13.55
C ALA A 181 -9.45 6.66 13.18
N GLN A 182 -8.62 7.13 14.12
CA GLN A 182 -7.60 8.15 13.85
C GLN A 182 -6.49 7.63 12.94
N ASP A 183 -6.25 6.32 12.91
CA ASP A 183 -5.24 5.70 12.05
C ASP A 183 -5.76 5.36 10.65
N LEU A 184 -7.08 5.38 10.50
CA LEU A 184 -7.73 5.09 9.24
C LEU A 184 -8.02 6.40 8.53
N VAL A 185 -7.26 6.64 7.47
CA VAL A 185 -7.66 7.62 6.47
C VAL A 185 -8.66 6.95 5.55
N THR A 186 -9.89 7.49 5.51
CA THR A 186 -10.84 7.09 4.47
C THR A 186 -10.24 7.49 3.14
N PRO A 187 -9.86 6.53 2.27
CA PRO A 187 -9.41 6.89 0.94
C PRO A 187 -10.55 7.67 0.25
N PRO A 188 -10.23 8.65 -0.61
CA PRO A 188 -11.26 9.19 -1.49
C PRO A 188 -11.97 8.03 -2.20
N SER A 189 -13.26 8.18 -2.46
CA SER A 189 -14.03 7.19 -3.21
C SER A 189 -13.21 6.74 -4.41
N GLY A 190 -13.18 5.42 -4.68
CA GLY A 190 -12.45 4.87 -5.80
C GLY A 190 -12.71 5.71 -7.05
N PHE A 191 -11.66 5.98 -7.82
CA PHE A 191 -11.75 6.76 -9.03
C PHE A 191 -12.76 6.11 -9.98
N ASP A 192 -13.97 6.67 -10.01
CA ASP A 192 -15.01 6.22 -10.91
C ASP A 192 -14.70 6.77 -12.30
N VAL A 193 -14.12 5.90 -13.12
CA VAL A 193 -13.73 6.21 -14.50
C VAL A 193 -14.93 6.71 -15.29
N GLU A 194 -16.11 6.11 -15.10
CA GLU A 194 -17.32 6.50 -15.83
C GLU A 194 -17.79 7.88 -15.41
N ALA A 195 -17.85 8.15 -14.09
CA ALA A 195 -18.19 9.49 -13.59
C ALA A 195 -17.16 10.55 -14.01
N ALA A 196 -15.87 10.19 -14.06
CA ALA A 196 -14.81 11.10 -14.48
C ALA A 196 -14.88 11.42 -15.99
N LEU A 197 -15.21 10.43 -16.82
CA LEU A 197 -15.40 10.60 -18.26
C LEU A 197 -16.65 11.39 -18.58
N GLY A 198 -17.78 11.11 -17.92
CA GLY A 198 -19.08 11.70 -18.25
C GLY A 198 -19.42 11.50 -19.73
N ASP A 199 -19.77 12.59 -20.42
CA ASP A 199 -20.15 12.54 -21.84
C ASP A 199 -19.03 12.08 -22.79
N LEU A 200 -17.78 11.97 -22.33
CA LEU A 200 -16.67 11.41 -23.11
C LEU A 200 -16.67 9.87 -23.13
N ALA A 201 -17.41 9.21 -22.24
CA ALA A 201 -17.35 7.76 -22.08
C ALA A 201 -17.66 6.99 -23.39
N ALA A 202 -18.74 7.35 -24.08
CA ALA A 202 -19.12 6.70 -25.33
C ALA A 202 -18.14 6.97 -26.49
N PRO A 203 -17.72 8.23 -26.78
CA PRO A 203 -16.68 8.50 -27.77
C PRO A 203 -15.37 7.76 -27.47
N LEU A 204 -14.92 7.76 -26.20
CA LEU A 204 -13.69 7.06 -25.82
C LEU A 204 -13.81 5.55 -25.98
N ALA A 205 -14.99 4.95 -25.73
CA ALA A 205 -15.20 3.54 -25.97
C ALA A 205 -15.07 3.17 -27.46
N ALA A 206 -15.61 4.01 -28.35
CA ALA A 206 -15.45 3.84 -29.80
C ALA A 206 -13.98 3.96 -30.24
N HIS A 207 -13.28 4.99 -29.74
CA HIS A 207 -11.85 5.20 -29.98
C HIS A 207 -10.99 4.02 -29.52
N ARG A 208 -11.23 3.51 -28.31
CA ARG A 208 -10.55 2.32 -27.76
C ARG A 208 -10.78 1.09 -28.63
N ALA A 209 -11.99 0.93 -29.16
CA ALA A 209 -12.31 -0.18 -30.07
C ALA A 209 -11.59 -0.04 -31.42
N ALA A 210 -11.47 1.17 -31.96
CA ALA A 210 -10.69 1.45 -33.17
C ALA A 210 -9.19 1.17 -32.96
N LEU A 211 -8.62 1.59 -31.81
CA LEU A 211 -7.24 1.25 -31.41
C LEU A 211 -7.02 -0.26 -31.34
N ALA A 212 -7.91 -1.01 -30.70
CA ALA A 212 -7.81 -2.47 -30.60
C ALA A 212 -7.88 -3.16 -31.97
N ARG A 213 -8.67 -2.63 -32.91
CA ARG A 213 -8.73 -3.10 -34.30
C ARG A 213 -7.57 -2.63 -35.18
N GLY A 214 -6.70 -1.76 -34.67
CA GLY A 214 -5.58 -1.19 -35.42
C GLY A 214 -5.99 -0.15 -36.46
N GLU A 215 -7.19 0.44 -36.34
CA GLU A 215 -7.75 1.43 -37.27
C GLU A 215 -7.15 2.83 -37.03
N LEU A 216 -5.82 2.95 -37.13
CA LEU A 216 -5.10 4.19 -36.78
C LEU A 216 -5.49 5.40 -37.62
N ALA A 217 -5.98 5.19 -38.86
CA ALA A 217 -6.51 6.28 -39.69
C ALA A 217 -7.80 6.86 -39.11
N ALA A 218 -8.69 6.02 -38.58
CA ALA A 218 -9.92 6.46 -37.92
C ALA A 218 -9.59 7.25 -36.65
N VAL A 219 -8.70 6.70 -35.82
CA VAL A 219 -8.18 7.35 -34.61
C VAL A 219 -7.58 8.73 -34.89
N ARG A 220 -6.74 8.86 -35.93
CA ARG A 220 -6.19 10.17 -36.35
C ARG A 220 -7.27 11.14 -36.84
N GLY A 221 -8.37 10.65 -37.39
CA GLY A 221 -9.52 11.45 -37.80
C GLY A 221 -10.29 12.10 -36.64
N GLU A 222 -10.00 11.70 -35.39
CA GLU A 222 -10.59 12.26 -34.18
C GLU A 222 -9.84 13.51 -33.66
N LEU A 223 -8.66 13.81 -34.23
CA LEU A 223 -7.92 15.04 -33.98
C LEU A 223 -8.80 16.26 -34.33
N GLY A 224 -8.88 17.21 -33.41
CA GLY A 224 -9.53 18.50 -33.64
C GLY A 224 -8.66 19.42 -34.49
N GLY A 225 -9.26 20.47 -35.07
CA GLY A 225 -8.52 21.46 -35.86
C GLY A 225 -7.46 22.25 -35.08
N GLU A 226 -7.55 22.26 -33.74
CA GLU A 226 -6.56 22.87 -32.84
C GLU A 226 -5.42 21.91 -32.47
N ALA A 227 -5.45 20.65 -32.93
CA ALA A 227 -4.38 19.71 -32.65
C ALA A 227 -3.09 20.12 -33.37
N PRO A 228 -1.94 20.13 -32.67
CA PRO A 228 -0.68 20.51 -33.29
C PRO A 228 -0.20 19.37 -34.23
N PRO A 229 0.56 19.67 -35.30
CA PRO A 229 1.01 18.66 -36.27
C PRO A 229 1.76 17.48 -35.63
N GLU A 230 2.44 17.71 -34.50
CA GLU A 230 3.14 16.71 -33.71
C GLU A 230 2.22 15.58 -33.21
N ALA A 231 0.93 15.84 -33.00
CA ALA A 231 -0.02 14.82 -32.59
C ALA A 231 -0.16 13.69 -33.63
N VAL A 232 -0.04 14.01 -34.92
CA VAL A 232 -0.04 13.01 -36.00
C VAL A 232 1.22 12.15 -35.95
N VAL A 233 2.37 12.76 -35.63
CA VAL A 233 3.65 12.07 -35.47
C VAL A 233 3.59 11.12 -34.29
N GLU A 234 3.04 11.55 -33.16
CA GLU A 234 2.86 10.72 -31.98
C GLU A 234 1.98 9.49 -32.25
N TYR A 235 0.86 9.66 -32.94
CA TYR A 235 0.05 8.50 -33.36
C TYR A 235 0.76 7.57 -34.34
N ALA A 236 1.74 8.04 -35.11
CA ALA A 236 2.54 7.18 -35.97
C ALA A 236 3.50 6.28 -35.18
N ARG A 237 3.76 6.58 -33.90
CA ARG A 237 4.58 5.77 -32.99
C ARG A 237 3.82 4.59 -32.38
N LEU A 238 2.49 4.52 -32.54
CA LEU A 238 1.70 3.39 -32.07
C LEU A 238 2.00 2.13 -32.89
N VAL A 239 2.22 1.01 -32.19
CA VAL A 239 2.60 -0.27 -32.81
C VAL A 239 1.53 -1.34 -32.53
N PRO A 240 0.39 -1.34 -33.25
CA PRO A 240 -0.63 -2.38 -33.15
C PRO A 240 -0.08 -3.75 -33.60
N PRO A 241 -0.75 -4.88 -33.32
CA PRO A 241 -2.06 -4.99 -32.68
C PRO A 241 -2.01 -4.75 -31.17
N PHE A 242 -3.09 -4.17 -30.63
CA PHE A 242 -3.31 -4.03 -29.20
C PHE A 242 -4.43 -4.97 -28.77
N GLU A 243 -4.08 -5.99 -27.98
CA GLU A 243 -5.03 -6.96 -27.45
C GLU A 243 -5.80 -6.41 -26.24
N ARG A 244 -5.19 -5.48 -25.50
CA ARG A 244 -5.83 -4.74 -24.41
C ARG A 244 -5.57 -3.25 -24.52
N VAL A 245 -6.64 -2.49 -24.34
CA VAL A 245 -6.64 -1.02 -24.31
C VAL A 245 -7.41 -0.59 -23.06
N GLU A 246 -6.71 -0.29 -21.97
CA GLU A 246 -7.30 -0.03 -20.65
C GLU A 246 -7.16 1.45 -20.26
N VAL A 247 -8.21 2.05 -19.70
CA VAL A 247 -8.11 3.40 -19.11
C VAL A 247 -7.40 3.26 -17.77
N VAL A 248 -6.23 3.88 -17.66
CA VAL A 248 -5.39 3.86 -16.44
C VAL A 248 -5.35 5.19 -15.71
N GLY A 249 -5.98 6.23 -16.27
CA GLY A 249 -6.22 7.50 -15.58
C GLY A 249 -7.09 8.44 -16.40
N VAL A 250 -7.91 9.24 -15.72
CA VAL A 250 -8.57 10.42 -16.32
C VAL A 250 -8.42 11.59 -15.37
N ALA A 251 -8.08 12.76 -15.91
CA ALA A 251 -8.09 14.02 -15.18
C ALA A 251 -9.03 15.02 -15.86
N ARG A 252 -9.81 15.75 -15.07
CA ARG A 252 -10.65 16.85 -15.56
C ARG A 252 -9.90 18.17 -15.43
N ILE A 253 -9.64 18.83 -16.56
CA ILE A 253 -9.00 20.15 -16.61
C ILE A 253 -9.99 21.12 -17.25
N GLY A 254 -10.72 21.86 -16.42
CA GLY A 254 -11.84 22.69 -16.90
C GLY A 254 -12.88 21.84 -17.65
N ARG A 255 -13.13 22.18 -18.92
CA ARG A 255 -14.02 21.42 -19.81
C ARG A 255 -13.34 20.21 -20.48
N GLN A 256 -12.01 20.15 -20.46
CA GLN A 256 -11.24 19.09 -21.11
C GLN A 256 -11.16 17.84 -20.23
N ARG A 257 -10.80 16.72 -20.86
CA ARG A 257 -10.42 15.47 -20.19
C ARG A 257 -9.05 15.05 -20.68
N VAL A 258 -8.14 14.78 -19.76
CA VAL A 258 -6.87 14.11 -20.07
C VAL A 258 -7.07 12.64 -19.76
N VAL A 259 -6.94 11.78 -20.76
CA VAL A 259 -7.14 10.33 -20.65
C VAL A 259 -5.80 9.65 -20.87
N LYS A 260 -5.46 8.71 -19.99
CA LYS A 260 -4.27 7.87 -20.11
C LYS A 260 -4.72 6.43 -20.36
N LEU A 261 -4.27 5.87 -21.49
CA LEU A 261 -4.58 4.52 -21.93
C LEU A 261 -3.31 3.66 -21.83
N ALA A 262 -3.43 2.49 -21.19
CA ALA A 262 -2.42 1.43 -21.29
C ALA A 262 -2.77 0.52 -22.46
N LEU A 263 -1.86 0.43 -23.41
CA LEU A 263 -1.96 -0.38 -24.62
C LEU A 263 -1.03 -1.58 -24.45
N ALA A 264 -1.55 -2.80 -24.58
CA ALA A 264 -0.76 -4.02 -24.50
C ALA A 264 -1.08 -4.95 -25.67
N GLY A 265 -0.03 -5.55 -26.23
CA GLY A 265 -0.13 -6.53 -27.29
C GLY A 265 1.17 -7.33 -27.45
N PRO A 266 1.29 -8.17 -28.50
CA PRO A 266 2.45 -9.04 -28.70
C PRO A 266 3.75 -8.28 -28.95
N ARG A 267 3.68 -7.00 -29.31
CA ARG A 267 4.84 -6.12 -29.60
C ARG A 267 5.28 -5.30 -28.39
N GLY A 268 4.70 -5.52 -27.22
CA GLY A 268 5.04 -4.85 -25.97
C GLY A 268 3.91 -4.01 -25.40
N ARG A 269 4.28 -3.06 -24.52
CA ARG A 269 3.35 -2.16 -23.84
C ARG A 269 3.68 -0.71 -24.18
N GLN A 270 2.66 0.05 -24.56
CA GLN A 270 2.75 1.48 -24.79
C GLN A 270 1.72 2.20 -23.92
N VAL A 271 1.99 3.44 -23.59
CA VAL A 271 1.07 4.32 -22.89
C VAL A 271 0.73 5.48 -23.80
N LEU A 272 -0.56 5.69 -24.01
CA LEU A 272 -1.10 6.75 -24.84
C LEU A 272 -1.83 7.74 -23.95
N GLN A 273 -1.34 8.97 -23.90
CA GLN A 273 -1.98 10.06 -23.18
C GLN A 273 -2.59 11.04 -24.19
N GLU A 274 -3.87 11.32 -24.02
CA GLU A 274 -4.64 12.18 -24.92
C GLU A 274 -5.38 13.24 -24.14
N ARG A 275 -5.49 14.44 -24.72
CA ARG A 275 -6.35 15.48 -24.20
C ARG A 275 -7.52 15.69 -25.14
N TRP A 276 -8.71 15.54 -24.58
CA TRP A 276 -9.98 15.64 -25.26
C TRP A 276 -10.67 16.94 -24.88
N THR A 277 -11.19 17.64 -25.87
CA THR A 277 -11.95 18.88 -25.72
C THR A 277 -13.36 18.70 -26.28
N PRO A 278 -14.42 19.17 -25.59
CA PRO A 278 -15.77 19.12 -26.13
C PRO A 278 -15.96 20.23 -27.18
N THR A 279 -16.55 19.88 -28.31
CA THR A 279 -16.93 20.80 -29.40
C THR A 279 -18.44 20.66 -29.70
N GLU A 280 -19.00 21.54 -30.55
CA GLU A 280 -20.40 21.43 -31.00
C GLU A 280 -20.68 20.11 -31.73
N ALA A 281 -19.69 19.55 -32.42
CA ALA A 281 -19.78 18.29 -33.17
C ALA A 281 -19.38 17.05 -32.34
N GLY A 282 -19.22 17.19 -31.03
CA GLY A 282 -18.76 16.12 -30.12
C GLY A 282 -17.34 16.34 -29.60
N TRP A 283 -16.73 15.30 -29.04
CA TRP A 283 -15.39 15.39 -28.45
C TRP A 283 -14.30 15.27 -29.51
N ARG A 284 -13.23 16.05 -29.36
CA ARG A 284 -12.06 16.06 -30.26
C ARG A 284 -10.75 15.99 -29.49
N ILE A 285 -9.75 15.36 -30.08
CA ILE A 285 -8.44 15.20 -29.47
C ILE A 285 -7.56 16.39 -29.86
N VAL A 286 -6.96 17.06 -28.87
CA VAL A 286 -6.14 18.27 -29.10
C VAL A 286 -4.67 18.09 -28.74
N THR A 287 -4.31 17.09 -27.95
CA THR A 287 -2.91 16.71 -27.72
C THR A 287 -2.79 15.21 -27.57
N VAL A 288 -1.67 14.66 -28.03
CA VAL A 288 -1.35 13.24 -28.00
C VAL A 288 0.10 13.09 -27.56
N GLU A 289 0.37 12.11 -26.72
CA GLU A 289 1.71 11.76 -26.27
C GLU A 289 1.79 10.24 -26.11
N VAL A 290 2.78 9.62 -26.76
CA VAL A 290 3.04 8.18 -26.66
C VAL A 290 4.32 7.95 -25.86
N THR A 291 4.24 7.14 -24.82
CA THR A 291 5.39 6.71 -24.02
C THR A 291 5.53 5.20 -24.14
N ASP A 292 6.73 4.72 -24.49
CA ASP A 292 7.02 3.29 -24.43
C ASP A 292 7.20 2.89 -22.97
N SER A 293 6.46 1.89 -22.51
CA SER A 293 6.64 1.36 -21.16
C SER A 293 7.87 0.45 -21.19
N THR A 294 8.99 0.89 -20.62
CA THR A 294 10.06 -0.06 -20.28
C THR A 294 9.49 -1.12 -19.35
N SER A 295 9.78 -2.37 -19.70
CA SER A 295 9.31 -3.58 -19.01
C SER A 295 9.76 -3.62 -17.57
#